data_AF-A0A9Q0GFK2-F1
#
_entry.id   AF-A0A9Q0GFK2-F1
#
_cell.length_a   1.000
_cell.length_b   1.000
_cell.length_c   1.000
_cell.angle_alpha   90.00
_cell.angle_beta   90.00
_cell.angle_gamma   90.00
#
_symmetry.space_group_name_H-M   'P 1'
#
loop_
_entity.id
_entity.type
_entity.pdbx_description
1 polymer ?
#
loop_
_entity_poly.entity_id
_entity_poly.type
_entity_poly.pdbx_seq_one_letter_code
_entity_poly.pdbx_strand_id
1 'polypeptide(L)'
;METTALFSYSYSKPPLTQTLTFPHYRPANPSTISLSRTKLHSRTRPFTIQCTLTRDQKEEIVGKVKTLLEGCCFMAVIDYTGFTVKNFQDLRKSLPEKSKLFVAKNRLVYKAIEPTSFAPLRPCMKGMNAYLFVYSEEIPEAIKPYRKFQEESKVENDFLGAVFEGKFYAPEDFKQLETMPTREELYAKVLGALQSPAIGLVTTLQAPARDVLMVLKAYVKKLEDESGGGGQ
;
A
#
# COMPACT_ATOMS: atom_id res chain seq x y z
N MET A 1 -47.37 16.90 -40.26
CA MET A 1 -47.74 17.31 -38.89
C MET A 1 -46.59 18.11 -38.33
N GLU A 2 -46.90 19.37 -38.03
CA GLU A 2 -46.20 20.28 -37.12
C GLU A 2 -44.81 20.82 -37.49
N THR A 3 -44.89 21.93 -38.22
CA THR A 3 -44.03 23.12 -38.25
C THR A 3 -44.09 23.94 -36.95
N THR A 4 -43.16 24.91 -36.83
CA THR A 4 -43.17 26.16 -36.01
C THR A 4 -42.41 26.09 -34.67
N ALA A 5 -41.72 27.13 -34.17
CA ALA A 5 -41.25 28.41 -34.72
C ALA A 5 -40.25 29.00 -33.70
N LEU A 6 -39.16 29.58 -34.19
CA LEU A 6 -38.27 30.45 -33.40
C LEU A 6 -38.93 31.83 -33.28
N PHE A 7 -39.31 32.23 -32.08
CA PHE A 7 -39.86 33.57 -31.82
C PHE A 7 -38.81 34.44 -31.13
N SER A 8 -38.42 35.48 -31.85
CA SER A 8 -37.62 36.61 -31.42
C SER A 8 -38.30 37.36 -30.27
N TYR A 9 -37.57 37.64 -29.20
CA TYR A 9 -38.05 38.53 -28.15
C TYR A 9 -37.71 39.98 -28.49
N SER A 10 -38.76 40.72 -28.81
CA SER A 10 -38.77 42.17 -29.05
C SER A 10 -38.67 42.91 -27.72
N TYR A 11 -37.74 43.86 -27.64
CA TYR A 11 -37.49 44.72 -26.48
C TYR A 11 -38.60 45.79 -26.38
N SER A 12 -39.45 45.71 -25.35
CA SER A 12 -40.48 46.73 -25.06
C SER A 12 -40.08 47.57 -23.84
N LYS A 13 -40.03 48.90 -24.03
CA LYS A 13 -39.66 49.91 -23.02
C LYS A 13 -40.66 49.95 -21.86
N PRO A 14 -40.22 50.13 -20.60
CA PRO A 14 -41.14 50.41 -19.50
C PRO A 14 -41.62 51.89 -19.55
N PRO A 15 -42.90 52.16 -19.21
CA PRO A 15 -43.45 53.51 -19.22
C PRO A 15 -43.09 54.33 -17.97
N LEU A 16 -43.29 55.63 -18.14
CA LEU A 16 -42.91 56.78 -17.30
C LEU A 16 -43.58 56.84 -15.92
N THR A 17 -42.79 57.33 -14.95
CA THR A 17 -43.15 58.23 -13.84
C THR A 17 -44.17 57.76 -12.79
N GLN A 18 -43.66 57.42 -11.60
CA GLN A 18 -44.36 57.66 -10.33
C GLN A 18 -43.38 58.28 -9.32
N THR A 19 -43.51 59.59 -9.13
CA THR A 19 -42.77 60.35 -8.13
C THR A 19 -43.48 60.21 -6.78
N LEU A 20 -42.98 59.36 -5.89
CA LEU A 20 -43.43 59.31 -4.50
C LEU A 20 -42.61 60.32 -3.68
N THR A 21 -43.25 61.41 -3.30
CA THR A 21 -42.73 62.43 -2.41
C THR A 21 -42.63 61.89 -0.99
N PHE A 22 -41.40 61.72 -0.48
CA PHE A 22 -41.16 61.42 0.92
C PHE A 22 -41.31 62.70 1.77
N PRO A 23 -42.04 62.67 2.90
CA PRO A 23 -42.10 63.81 3.80
C PRO A 23 -40.73 64.05 4.44
N HIS A 24 -40.33 65.31 4.45
CA HIS A 24 -39.07 65.81 5.00
C HIS A 24 -39.00 65.55 6.52
N TYR A 25 -38.22 64.54 6.94
CA TYR A 25 -37.99 64.24 8.36
C TYR A 25 -36.79 65.06 8.87
N ARG A 26 -37.06 66.01 9.78
CA ARG A 26 -36.04 66.77 10.53
C ARG A 26 -35.28 65.83 11.48
N PRO A 27 -33.94 65.79 11.49
CA PRO A 27 -33.23 65.07 12.53
C PRO A 27 -33.32 65.85 13.86
N ALA A 28 -33.87 65.20 14.90
CA ALA A 28 -33.73 65.65 16.28
C ALA A 28 -32.35 65.21 16.82
N ASN A 29 -31.69 66.14 17.51
CA ASN A 29 -30.31 66.07 18.04
C ASN A 29 -30.18 65.12 19.27
N PRO A 30 -28.97 64.77 19.78
CA PRO A 30 -28.58 63.40 20.08
C PRO A 30 -28.09 63.27 21.53
N SER A 31 -28.93 62.91 22.49
CA SER A 31 -28.40 62.67 23.85
C SER A 31 -29.36 61.87 24.71
N THR A 32 -29.29 60.54 24.61
CA THR A 32 -29.27 59.57 25.73
C THR A 32 -29.42 58.15 25.20
N ILE A 33 -28.31 57.52 24.85
CA ILE A 33 -28.25 56.06 24.72
C ILE A 33 -27.66 55.55 26.04
N SER A 34 -28.51 55.30 27.03
CA SER A 34 -28.11 54.52 28.20
C SER A 34 -28.03 53.06 27.79
N LEU A 35 -26.82 52.58 27.49
CA LEU A 35 -26.53 51.17 27.28
C LEU A 35 -26.74 50.40 28.59
N SER A 36 -27.97 49.94 28.84
CA SER A 36 -28.18 48.85 29.80
C SER A 36 -27.58 47.58 29.19
N ARG A 37 -26.38 47.23 29.67
CA ARG A 37 -25.64 46.03 29.31
C ARG A 37 -26.46 44.79 29.65
N THR A 38 -27.31 44.34 28.74
CA THR A 38 -27.94 43.03 28.81
C THR A 38 -26.84 41.98 28.64
N LYS A 39 -26.59 41.20 29.70
CA LYS A 39 -25.70 40.04 29.66
C LYS A 39 -26.25 39.04 28.65
N LEU A 40 -25.69 39.07 27.44
CA LEU A 40 -25.87 38.04 26.43
C LEU A 40 -25.26 36.75 27.00
N HIS A 41 -26.10 35.90 27.61
CA HIS A 41 -25.71 34.54 27.94
C HIS A 41 -25.64 33.78 26.62
N SER A 42 -24.44 33.59 26.09
CA SER A 42 -24.20 32.64 25.01
C SER A 42 -24.55 31.24 25.52
N ARG A 43 -25.75 30.77 25.18
CA ARG A 43 -26.09 29.34 25.28
C ARG A 43 -25.25 28.60 24.26
N THR A 44 -24.02 28.24 24.63
CA THR A 44 -23.25 27.24 23.90
C THR A 44 -23.98 25.92 24.10
N ARG A 45 -24.78 25.51 23.12
CA ARG A 45 -25.28 24.13 23.09
C ARG A 45 -24.04 23.23 23.03
N PRO A 46 -23.87 22.24 23.93
CA PRO A 46 -22.75 21.33 23.80
C PRO A 46 -22.91 20.60 22.46
N PHE A 47 -21.97 20.80 21.55
CA PHE A 47 -21.88 20.03 20.31
C PHE A 47 -21.78 18.56 20.68
N THR A 48 -22.88 17.83 20.59
CA THR A 48 -22.89 16.38 20.81
C THR A 48 -22.46 15.75 19.49
N ILE A 49 -21.22 15.27 19.42
CA ILE A 49 -20.68 14.60 18.23
C ILE A 49 -21.35 13.21 18.16
N GLN A 50 -22.38 13.08 17.31
CA GLN A 50 -23.20 11.87 17.18
C GLN A 50 -22.52 10.73 16.41
N CYS A 51 -21.37 10.96 15.75
CA CYS A 51 -20.74 10.00 14.83
C CYS A 51 -19.34 9.52 15.26
N THR A 52 -19.08 9.43 16.57
CA THR A 52 -17.81 8.85 17.05
C THR A 52 -17.94 7.35 17.30
N LEU A 53 -16.90 6.59 16.93
CA LEU A 53 -16.80 5.19 17.35
C LEU A 53 -16.84 5.12 18.88
N THR A 54 -17.75 4.30 19.41
CA THR A 54 -17.84 4.06 20.86
C THR A 54 -16.57 3.36 21.36
N ARG A 55 -16.40 3.31 22.68
CA ARG A 55 -15.26 2.61 23.28
C ARG A 55 -15.30 1.12 22.92
N ASP A 56 -16.48 0.52 23.02
CA ASP A 56 -16.70 -0.90 22.74
C ASP A 56 -16.33 -1.26 21.30
N GLN A 57 -16.76 -0.46 20.32
CA GLN A 57 -16.39 -0.65 18.91
C GLN A 57 -14.88 -0.56 18.66
N LYS A 58 -14.17 0.32 19.39
CA LYS A 58 -12.70 0.41 19.29
C LYS A 58 -12.03 -0.81 19.92
N GLU A 59 -12.59 -1.34 20.99
CA GLU A 59 -12.11 -2.55 21.65
C GLU A 59 -12.32 -3.78 20.74
N GLU A 60 -13.44 -3.87 20.03
CA GLU A 60 -13.66 -4.87 18.99
C GLU A 60 -12.63 -4.78 17.85
N ILE A 61 -12.31 -3.56 17.37
CA ILE A 61 -11.29 -3.37 16.34
C ILE A 61 -9.92 -3.82 16.86
N VAL A 62 -9.58 -3.49 18.10
CA VAL A 62 -8.33 -3.95 18.73
C VAL A 62 -8.33 -5.48 18.84
N GLY A 63 -9.44 -6.10 19.22
CA GLY A 63 -9.61 -7.55 19.25
C GLY A 63 -9.39 -8.20 17.88
N LYS A 64 -10.01 -7.65 16.83
CA LYS A 64 -9.79 -8.10 15.45
C LYS A 64 -8.31 -8.04 15.08
N VAL A 65 -7.65 -6.91 15.30
CA VAL A 65 -6.22 -6.74 14.98
C VAL A 65 -5.35 -7.74 15.76
N LYS A 66 -5.66 -8.01 17.03
CA LYS A 66 -4.96 -9.06 17.81
C LYS A 66 -5.08 -10.44 17.18
N THR A 67 -6.29 -10.82 16.76
CA THR A 67 -6.50 -12.09 16.05
C THR A 67 -5.75 -12.14 14.72
N LEU A 68 -5.63 -11.00 14.00
CA LEU A 68 -4.79 -10.95 12.79
C LEU A 68 -3.31 -11.14 13.14
N LEU A 69 -2.85 -10.56 14.25
CA LEU A 69 -1.46 -10.63 14.71
C LEU A 69 -1.05 -12.03 15.18
N GLU A 70 -1.93 -12.74 15.90
CA GLU A 70 -1.67 -14.10 16.40
C GLU A 70 -1.45 -15.11 15.27
N GLY A 71 -2.15 -14.94 14.14
CA GLY A 71 -1.99 -15.80 12.98
C GLY A 71 -0.92 -15.34 11.98
N CYS A 72 -0.32 -14.17 12.16
CA CYS A 72 0.63 -13.64 11.18
C CYS A 72 2.08 -13.92 11.58
N CYS A 73 2.88 -14.35 10.61
CA CYS A 73 4.33 -14.50 10.77
C CYS A 73 5.06 -13.19 10.41
N PHE A 74 4.42 -12.36 9.59
CA PHE A 74 5.00 -11.15 9.02
C PHE A 74 4.00 -9.98 9.04
N MET A 75 4.49 -8.82 9.47
CA MET A 75 3.75 -7.57 9.42
C MET A 75 4.60 -6.48 8.77
N ALA A 76 4.03 -5.79 7.80
CA ALA A 76 4.63 -4.64 7.13
C ALA A 76 3.80 -3.37 7.36
N VAL A 77 4.49 -2.23 7.46
CA VAL A 77 3.89 -0.90 7.59
C VAL A 77 4.20 -0.08 6.35
N ILE A 78 3.14 0.46 5.76
CA ILE A 78 3.17 1.20 4.51
C ILE A 78 2.56 2.58 4.76
N ASP A 79 3.26 3.64 4.40
CA ASP A 79 2.63 4.95 4.28
C ASP A 79 1.79 5.01 3.00
N TYR A 80 0.56 5.50 3.13
CA TYR A 80 -0.39 5.57 2.01
C TYR A 80 -0.77 7.01 1.61
N THR A 81 0.13 7.96 1.83
CA THR A 81 -0.02 9.35 1.38
C THR A 81 -0.15 9.42 -0.15
N GLY A 82 -1.22 10.04 -0.66
CA GLY A 82 -1.42 10.19 -2.10
C GLY A 82 -2.06 8.99 -2.82
N PHE A 83 -2.54 7.97 -2.11
CA PHE A 83 -3.27 6.85 -2.73
C PHE A 83 -4.67 7.25 -3.21
N THR A 84 -5.00 6.84 -4.44
CA THR A 84 -6.40 6.84 -4.91
C THR A 84 -7.13 5.57 -4.47
N VAL A 85 -8.46 5.59 -4.52
CA VAL A 85 -9.26 4.38 -4.20
C VAL A 85 -8.99 3.25 -5.21
N LYS A 86 -8.72 3.60 -6.48
CA LYS A 86 -8.36 2.61 -7.53
C LYS A 86 -7.06 1.89 -7.17
N ASN A 87 -6.05 2.64 -6.73
CA ASN A 87 -4.77 2.09 -6.26
C ASN A 87 -4.97 1.06 -5.15
N PHE A 88 -5.82 1.34 -4.15
CA PHE A 88 -6.14 0.37 -3.10
C PHE A 88 -6.90 -0.85 -3.60
N GLN A 89 -7.75 -0.68 -4.61
CA GLN A 89 -8.47 -1.79 -5.21
C GLN A 89 -7.52 -2.71 -5.98
N ASP A 90 -6.59 -2.13 -6.73
CA ASP A 90 -5.61 -2.90 -7.51
C ASP A 90 -4.58 -3.56 -6.59
N LEU A 91 -4.13 -2.87 -5.54
CA LEU A 91 -3.29 -3.46 -4.49
C LEU A 91 -3.99 -4.64 -3.79
N ARG A 92 -5.29 -4.52 -3.46
CA ARG A 92 -6.05 -5.64 -2.86
C ARG A 92 -6.24 -6.82 -3.81
N LYS A 93 -6.25 -6.60 -5.13
CA LYS A 93 -6.32 -7.68 -6.14
C LYS A 93 -4.97 -8.36 -6.36
N SER A 94 -3.88 -7.60 -6.28
CA SER A 94 -2.53 -8.13 -6.50
C SER A 94 -1.96 -8.88 -5.31
N LEU A 95 -2.49 -8.59 -4.11
CA LEU A 95 -2.16 -9.29 -2.88
C LEU A 95 -2.73 -10.72 -2.87
N PRO A 96 -1.96 -11.72 -2.39
CA PRO A 96 -2.44 -13.10 -2.27
C PRO A 96 -3.55 -13.22 -1.23
N GLU A 97 -4.44 -14.21 -1.38
CA GLU A 97 -5.56 -14.48 -0.45
C GLU A 97 -5.13 -14.67 1.00
N LYS A 98 -3.88 -15.13 1.20
CA LYS A 98 -3.26 -15.35 2.52
C LYS A 98 -2.66 -14.08 3.12
N SER A 99 -2.86 -12.91 2.52
CA SER A 99 -2.45 -11.62 3.04
C SER A 99 -3.66 -10.72 3.26
N LYS A 100 -3.63 -9.89 4.32
CA LYS A 100 -4.70 -8.95 4.64
C LYS A 100 -4.12 -7.56 4.79
N LEU A 101 -4.66 -6.64 4.00
CA LEU A 101 -4.38 -5.21 4.10
C LEU A 101 -5.43 -4.54 4.98
N PHE A 102 -4.99 -3.92 6.08
CA PHE A 102 -5.86 -3.26 7.04
C PHE A 102 -5.37 -1.85 7.35
N VAL A 103 -6.26 -0.87 7.23
CA VAL A 103 -5.96 0.53 7.58
C VAL A 103 -6.58 0.82 8.94
N ALA A 104 -5.76 1.16 9.92
CA ALA A 104 -6.19 1.32 11.30
C ALA A 104 -5.52 2.51 11.98
N LYS A 105 -6.21 3.10 12.96
CA LYS A 105 -5.64 4.17 13.78
C LYS A 105 -4.44 3.65 14.57
N ASN A 106 -3.31 4.35 14.50
CA ASN A 106 -2.03 3.96 15.10
C ASN A 106 -2.16 3.61 16.59
N ARG A 107 -2.97 4.37 17.36
CA ARG A 107 -3.20 4.09 18.79
C ARG A 107 -3.90 2.75 19.05
N LEU A 108 -4.77 2.29 18.14
CA LEU A 108 -5.44 0.99 18.27
C LEU A 108 -4.45 -0.14 18.03
N VAL A 109 -3.60 0.01 17.00
CA VAL A 109 -2.57 -0.99 16.68
C VAL A 109 -1.50 -1.04 17.77
N TYR A 110 -1.11 0.12 18.32
CA TYR A 110 -0.19 0.18 19.47
C TYR A 110 -0.67 -0.68 20.64
N LYS A 111 -1.95 -0.57 21.00
CA LYS A 111 -2.58 -1.40 22.05
C LYS A 111 -2.69 -2.88 21.68
N ALA A 112 -2.78 -3.19 20.38
CA ALA A 112 -2.84 -4.57 19.90
C ALA A 112 -1.46 -5.25 19.94
N ILE A 113 -0.38 -4.48 19.78
CA ILE A 113 1.01 -4.98 19.70
C ILE A 113 1.70 -5.10 21.06
N GLU A 114 1.33 -4.31 22.05
CA GLU A 114 1.86 -4.41 23.43
C GLU A 114 2.00 -5.85 23.97
N PRO A 115 1.04 -6.77 23.78
CA PRO A 115 1.16 -8.15 24.25
C PRO A 115 1.95 -9.10 23.33
N THR A 116 2.44 -8.66 22.16
CA THR A 116 2.95 -9.55 21.11
C THR A 116 4.40 -9.23 20.73
N SER A 117 5.10 -10.19 20.12
CA SER A 117 6.50 -10.09 19.65
C SER A 117 6.77 -8.98 18.62
N PHE A 118 5.75 -8.25 18.18
CA PHE A 118 5.86 -7.14 17.21
C PHE A 118 6.13 -5.77 17.85
N ALA A 119 6.47 -5.73 19.14
CA ALA A 119 6.87 -4.53 19.87
C ALA A 119 7.91 -3.62 19.18
N PRO A 120 8.90 -4.11 18.40
CA PRO A 120 9.87 -3.22 17.77
C PRO A 120 9.30 -2.36 16.62
N LEU A 121 8.04 -2.54 16.20
CA LEU A 121 7.41 -1.74 15.14
C LEU A 121 6.90 -0.36 15.60
N ARG A 122 6.87 -0.11 16.91
CA ARG A 122 6.40 1.16 17.51
C ARG A 122 6.93 2.45 16.85
N PRO A 123 8.24 2.60 16.51
CA PRO A 123 8.75 3.84 15.94
C PRO A 123 8.22 4.12 14.53
N CYS A 124 7.85 3.09 13.77
CA CYS A 124 7.30 3.21 12.42
C CYS A 124 5.83 3.61 12.40
N MET A 125 5.12 3.60 13.54
CA MET A 125 3.69 3.92 13.59
C MET A 125 3.37 5.41 13.68
N LYS A 126 4.19 6.25 13.04
CA LYS A 126 3.97 7.70 12.93
C LYS A 126 3.43 7.98 11.54
N GLY A 127 2.54 8.97 11.39
CA GLY A 127 1.95 9.28 10.10
C GLY A 127 0.78 8.37 9.68
N MET A 128 0.61 8.22 8.37
CA MET A 128 -0.55 7.60 7.72
C MET A 128 -0.28 6.14 7.39
N ASN A 129 -0.51 5.27 8.37
CA ASN A 129 -0.09 3.87 8.28
C ASN A 129 -1.19 2.90 7.82
N ALA A 130 -0.87 2.12 6.79
CA ALA A 130 -1.55 0.90 6.42
C ALA A 130 -0.72 -0.30 6.89
N TYR A 131 -1.40 -1.32 7.41
CA TYR A 131 -0.78 -2.53 7.93
C TYR A 131 -1.07 -3.69 6.99
N LEU A 132 -0.02 -4.39 6.58
CA LEU A 132 -0.11 -5.61 5.80
C LEU A 132 0.26 -6.79 6.70
N PHE A 133 -0.70 -7.69 6.90
CA PHE A 133 -0.52 -8.93 7.64
C PHE A 133 -0.41 -10.10 6.67
N VAL A 134 0.58 -10.96 6.85
CA VAL A 134 0.76 -12.16 6.03
C VAL A 134 0.69 -13.39 6.94
N TYR A 135 -0.26 -14.28 6.66
CA TYR A 135 -0.51 -15.51 7.44
C TYR A 135 0.35 -16.68 6.99
N SER A 136 0.82 -16.65 5.74
CA SER A 136 1.70 -17.67 5.18
C SER A 136 3.15 -17.31 5.43
N GLU A 137 4.02 -18.32 5.48
CA GLU A 137 5.49 -18.13 5.44
C GLU A 137 5.97 -17.55 4.11
N GLU A 138 5.08 -17.41 3.12
CA GLU A 138 5.33 -16.81 1.80
C GLU A 138 5.36 -15.27 1.88
N ILE A 139 6.31 -14.74 2.65
CA ILE A 139 6.61 -13.31 2.74
C ILE A 139 6.93 -12.68 1.37
N PRO A 140 7.79 -13.27 0.50
CA PRO A 140 8.13 -12.63 -0.77
C PRO A 140 6.92 -12.48 -1.71
N GLU A 141 5.88 -13.30 -1.56
CA GLU A 141 4.68 -13.23 -2.40
C GLU A 141 3.81 -12.02 -2.09
N ALA A 142 3.81 -11.53 -0.84
CA ALA A 142 3.12 -10.30 -0.48
C ALA A 142 3.95 -9.05 -0.80
N ILE A 143 5.28 -9.17 -0.76
CA ILE A 143 6.22 -8.07 -0.99
C ILE A 143 6.40 -7.77 -2.48
N LYS A 144 6.55 -8.79 -3.35
CA LYS A 144 6.77 -8.61 -4.80
C LYS A 144 5.66 -7.78 -5.47
N PRO A 145 4.36 -8.03 -5.23
CA PRO A 145 3.28 -7.19 -5.77
C PRO A 145 3.35 -5.75 -5.25
N TYR A 146 3.76 -5.55 -4.00
CA TYR A 146 3.88 -4.21 -3.43
C TYR A 146 5.00 -3.40 -4.09
N ARG A 147 6.18 -3.99 -4.35
CA ARG A 147 7.24 -3.32 -5.12
C ARG A 147 6.80 -3.00 -6.54
N LYS A 148 6.18 -3.95 -7.25
CA LYS A 148 5.64 -3.69 -8.60
C LYS A 148 4.69 -2.50 -8.57
N PHE A 149 3.84 -2.44 -7.55
CA PHE A 149 2.95 -1.32 -7.34
C PHE A 149 3.68 0.00 -7.06
N GLN A 150 4.78 0.00 -6.28
CA GLN A 150 5.61 1.19 -6.06
C GLN A 150 6.22 1.69 -7.39
N GLU A 151 6.76 0.79 -8.21
CA GLU A 151 7.34 1.11 -9.52
C GLU A 151 6.29 1.69 -10.49
N GLU A 152 5.09 1.10 -10.53
CA GLU A 152 3.99 1.54 -11.40
C GLU A 152 3.39 2.88 -10.97
N SER A 153 3.23 3.07 -9.65
CA SER A 153 2.53 4.24 -9.14
C SER A 153 3.38 5.50 -9.20
N LYS A 154 4.73 5.41 -9.18
CA LYS A 154 5.66 6.58 -9.09
C LYS A 154 5.26 7.60 -8.00
N VAL A 155 4.43 7.19 -7.04
CA VAL A 155 4.03 7.98 -5.88
C VAL A 155 5.09 7.76 -4.81
N GLU A 156 5.43 8.81 -4.08
CA GLU A 156 6.29 8.78 -2.89
C GLU A 156 5.62 7.91 -1.80
N ASN A 157 5.75 6.60 -1.95
CA ASN A 157 5.24 5.60 -1.04
C ASN A 157 6.42 5.06 -0.25
N ASP A 158 6.60 5.61 0.93
CA ASP A 158 7.65 5.18 1.83
C ASP A 158 7.22 3.88 2.52
N PHE A 159 8.01 2.84 2.29
CA PHE A 159 7.96 1.65 3.11
C PHE A 159 8.64 1.96 4.44
N LEU A 160 7.88 2.06 5.52
CA LEU A 160 8.42 2.51 6.82
C LEU A 160 9.15 1.40 7.57
N GLY A 161 8.78 0.14 7.36
CA GLY A 161 9.44 -1.00 7.98
C GLY A 161 8.58 -2.26 8.04
N ALA A 162 9.25 -3.38 8.24
CA ALA A 162 8.65 -4.69 8.44
C ALA A 162 9.13 -5.32 9.74
N VAL A 163 8.34 -6.23 10.28
CA VAL A 163 8.78 -7.15 11.33
C VAL A 163 8.53 -8.57 10.86
N PHE A 164 9.60 -9.36 10.93
CA PHE A 164 9.58 -10.79 10.66
C PHE A 164 10.23 -11.52 11.84
N GLU A 165 9.55 -12.53 12.40
CA GLU A 165 10.07 -13.34 13.52
C GLU A 165 10.59 -12.51 14.71
N GLY A 166 9.95 -11.36 14.99
CA GLY A 166 10.35 -10.46 16.06
C GLY A 166 11.59 -9.60 15.77
N LYS A 167 12.20 -9.71 14.58
CA LYS A 167 13.24 -8.81 14.10
C LYS A 167 12.63 -7.68 13.27
N PHE A 168 13.10 -6.47 13.52
CA PHE A 168 12.69 -5.29 12.77
C PHE A 168 13.61 -5.08 11.56
N TYR A 169 13.01 -4.83 10.40
CA TYR A 169 13.66 -4.58 9.13
C TYR A 169 13.33 -3.17 8.67
N ALA A 170 14.38 -2.38 8.44
CA ALA A 170 14.30 -1.04 7.89
C ALA A 170 14.01 -1.09 6.37
N PRO A 171 13.63 0.04 5.74
CA PRO A 171 13.48 0.13 4.28
C PRO A 171 14.72 -0.34 3.49
N GLU A 172 15.93 -0.14 4.03
CA GLU A 172 17.16 -0.56 3.37
C GLU A 172 17.32 -2.09 3.33
N ASP A 173 16.92 -2.77 4.40
CA ASP A 173 16.97 -4.23 4.54
C ASP A 173 15.84 -4.93 3.80
N PHE A 174 14.85 -4.18 3.31
CA PHE A 174 13.70 -4.70 2.60
C PHE A 174 14.09 -5.50 1.34
N LYS A 175 15.20 -5.11 0.68
CA LYS A 175 15.76 -5.84 -0.46
C LYS A 175 16.10 -7.30 -0.15
N GLN A 176 16.48 -7.59 1.09
CA GLN A 176 16.81 -8.95 1.51
C GLN A 176 15.55 -9.82 1.61
N LEU A 177 14.44 -9.24 2.10
CA LEU A 177 13.15 -9.91 2.20
C LEU A 177 12.54 -10.21 0.82
N GLU A 178 12.84 -9.38 -0.18
CA GLU A 178 12.42 -9.58 -1.57
C GLU A 178 13.16 -10.69 -2.28
N THR A 179 14.47 -10.79 -2.02
CA THR A 179 15.34 -11.78 -2.66
C THR A 179 15.06 -13.19 -2.13
N MET A 180 14.24 -13.30 -1.07
CA MET A 180 13.81 -14.59 -0.53
C MET A 180 13.07 -15.39 -1.62
N PRO A 181 13.57 -16.60 -1.95
CA PRO A 181 12.94 -17.46 -2.94
C PRO A 181 11.59 -18.00 -2.44
N THR A 182 10.72 -18.42 -3.35
CA THR A 182 9.43 -19.05 -3.01
C THR A 182 9.64 -20.41 -2.33
N ARG A 183 8.60 -21.01 -1.75
CA ARG A 183 8.74 -22.32 -1.06
C ARG A 183 9.25 -23.42 -1.99
N GLU A 184 8.71 -23.49 -3.21
CA GLU A 184 9.16 -24.45 -4.22
C GLU A 184 10.63 -24.24 -4.60
N GLU A 185 11.03 -22.98 -4.78
CA GLU A 185 12.43 -22.62 -5.04
C GLU A 185 13.34 -22.89 -3.85
N LEU A 186 12.86 -22.70 -2.61
CA LEU A 186 13.58 -23.04 -1.38
C LEU A 186 13.80 -24.55 -1.28
N TYR A 187 12.75 -25.34 -1.49
CA TYR A 187 12.86 -26.80 -1.50
C TYR A 187 13.79 -27.28 -2.61
N ALA A 188 13.69 -26.70 -3.81
CA ALA A 188 14.59 -27.01 -4.91
C ALA A 188 16.05 -26.68 -4.58
N LYS A 189 16.32 -25.55 -3.91
CA LYS A 189 17.67 -25.17 -3.46
C LYS A 189 18.20 -26.11 -2.38
N VAL A 190 17.37 -26.50 -1.41
CA VAL A 190 17.76 -27.45 -0.36
C VAL A 190 18.05 -28.82 -0.96
N LEU A 191 17.16 -29.33 -1.81
CA LEU A 191 17.37 -30.60 -2.52
C LEU A 191 18.59 -30.54 -3.43
N GLY A 192 18.78 -29.44 -4.16
CA GLY A 192 19.95 -29.21 -5.00
C GLY A 192 21.25 -29.16 -4.21
N ALA A 193 21.24 -28.53 -3.03
CA ALA A 193 22.40 -28.51 -2.13
C ALA A 193 22.72 -29.90 -1.56
N LEU A 194 21.70 -30.71 -1.27
CA LEU A 194 21.87 -32.10 -0.84
C LEU A 194 22.37 -33.01 -1.98
N GLN A 195 21.90 -32.77 -3.20
CA GLN A 195 22.27 -33.56 -4.39
C GLN A 195 23.65 -33.16 -4.96
N SER A 196 24.07 -31.90 -4.77
CA SER A 196 25.33 -31.35 -5.25
C SER A 196 26.56 -32.21 -4.92
N PRO A 197 26.80 -32.65 -3.66
CA PRO A 197 27.94 -33.51 -3.34
C PRO A 197 27.84 -34.89 -4.01
N ALA A 198 26.65 -35.47 -4.14
CA ALA A 198 26.47 -36.76 -4.80
C ALA A 198 26.80 -36.69 -6.30
N ILE A 199 26.35 -35.63 -6.97
CA ILE A 199 26.71 -35.34 -8.36
C ILE A 199 28.22 -35.10 -8.47
N GLY A 200 28.81 -34.34 -7.56
CA GLY A 200 30.25 -34.06 -7.54
C GLY A 200 31.12 -35.32 -7.44
N LEU A 201 30.71 -36.31 -6.64
CA LEU A 201 31.39 -37.60 -6.55
C LEU A 201 31.29 -38.41 -7.85
N VAL A 202 30.10 -38.46 -8.46
CA VAL A 202 29.91 -39.15 -9.73
C VAL A 202 30.72 -38.48 -10.85
N THR A 203 30.74 -37.15 -10.90
CA THR A 203 31.50 -36.41 -11.93
C THR A 203 33.00 -36.57 -11.76
N THR A 204 33.52 -36.57 -10.53
CA THR A 204 34.95 -36.76 -10.26
C THR A 204 35.43 -38.18 -10.60
N LEU A 205 34.61 -39.21 -10.31
CA LEU A 205 34.93 -40.58 -10.69
C LEU A 205 34.87 -40.81 -12.21
N GLN A 206 33.96 -40.13 -12.91
CA GLN A 206 33.82 -40.27 -14.37
C GLN A 206 34.78 -39.37 -15.17
N ALA A 207 35.32 -38.31 -14.58
CA ALA A 207 36.22 -37.36 -15.24
C ALA A 207 37.40 -38.03 -15.99
N PRO A 208 38.22 -38.90 -15.37
CA PRO A 208 39.37 -39.48 -16.07
C PRO A 208 38.98 -40.35 -17.27
N ALA A 209 37.87 -41.09 -17.18
CA ALA A 209 37.37 -41.89 -18.30
C ALA A 209 36.86 -41.00 -19.45
N ARG A 210 36.25 -39.86 -19.13
CA ARG A 210 35.71 -38.91 -20.09
C ARG A 210 36.81 -38.16 -20.83
N ASP A 211 37.89 -37.80 -20.14
CA ASP A 211 39.05 -37.10 -20.71
C ASP A 211 39.77 -37.96 -21.75
N VAL A 212 40.00 -39.25 -21.45
CA VAL A 212 40.59 -40.20 -22.42
C VAL A 212 39.70 -40.32 -23.67
N LEU A 213 38.39 -40.41 -23.48
CA LEU A 213 37.43 -40.53 -24.58
C LEU A 213 37.36 -39.24 -25.43
N MET A 214 37.50 -38.07 -24.81
CA MET A 214 37.58 -36.76 -25.50
C MET A 214 38.84 -36.66 -26.37
N VAL A 215 40.00 -37.10 -25.87
CA VAL A 215 41.26 -37.11 -26.64
C VAL A 215 41.14 -38.02 -27.87
N LEU A 216 40.60 -39.23 -27.69
CA LEU A 216 40.37 -40.16 -28.79
C LEU A 216 39.41 -39.60 -29.84
N LYS A 217 38.30 -38.98 -29.41
CA LYS A 217 37.37 -38.30 -30.32
C LYS A 217 38.02 -37.14 -31.07
N ALA A 218 38.86 -36.35 -30.42
CA ALA A 218 39.59 -35.25 -31.07
C ALA A 218 40.56 -35.77 -32.14
N TYR A 219 41.18 -36.93 -31.91
CA TYR A 219 42.06 -37.57 -32.89
C TYR A 219 41.28 -38.10 -34.10
N VAL A 220 40.17 -38.81 -33.88
CA VAL A 220 39.29 -39.27 -34.96
C VAL A 220 38.79 -38.10 -35.81
N LYS A 221 38.36 -37.01 -35.17
CA LYS A 221 37.88 -35.82 -35.88
C LYS A 221 38.96 -35.16 -36.73
N LYS A 222 40.21 -35.10 -36.27
CA LYS A 222 41.33 -34.61 -37.10
C LYS A 222 41.52 -35.45 -38.37
N LEU A 223 41.41 -36.77 -38.24
CA LEU A 223 41.52 -37.66 -39.39
C LEU A 223 40.35 -37.48 -40.37
N GLU A 224 39.14 -37.21 -39.86
CA GLU A 224 37.96 -36.89 -40.69
C GLU A 224 38.08 -35.52 -41.38
N ASP A 225 38.64 -34.50 -40.73
CA ASP A 225 38.90 -33.19 -41.33
C ASP A 225 40.02 -33.28 -42.39
N GLU A 226 41.05 -34.11 -42.15
CA GLU A 226 42.12 -34.41 -43.11
C GLU A 226 41.64 -35.25 -44.31
N SER A 227 40.62 -36.10 -44.14
CA SER A 227 40.01 -36.88 -45.22
C SER A 227 38.82 -36.19 -45.91
N GLY A 228 38.20 -35.20 -45.26
CA GLY A 228 37.18 -34.31 -45.83
C GLY A 228 37.75 -33.10 -46.58
N GLY A 229 39.02 -32.75 -46.34
CA GLY A 229 39.77 -31.73 -47.09
C GLY A 229 40.23 -32.18 -48.50
N GLY A 230 39.96 -33.43 -48.88
CA GLY A 230 40.25 -33.98 -50.21
C GLY A 230 39.07 -33.98 -51.18
N GLY A 231 37.97 -33.30 -50.85
CA GLY A 231 36.74 -33.26 -51.66
C GLY A 231 36.24 -31.85 -51.97
N GLN A 232 36.97 -31.12 -52.82
CA GLN A 232 36.44 -30.09 -53.73
C GLN A 232 37.10 -30.28 -55.10
#